data_AF-A0A5M6CWI5-F1
#
_entry.id   AF-A0A5M6CWI5-F1
#
_cell.length_a   1.000
_cell.length_b   1.000
_cell.length_c   1.000
_cell.angle_alpha   90.00
_cell.angle_beta   90.00
_cell.angle_gamma   90.00
#
_symmetry.space_group_name_H-M   'P 1'
#
loop_
_entity.id
_entity.type
_entity.pdbx_description
1 polymer ?
#
loop_
_entity_poly.entity_id
_entity_poly.type
_entity_poly.pdbx_seq_one_letter_code
_entity_poly.pdbx_strand_id
1 'polypeptide(L)'
;MKRIFYSILLLISLYSCGKKDKFECGVQNEMAPADDSSSLFIPNAFSPDGNGLNDVFVPFTRNMDSVHFAVYDTDNRLIFETHELYKGWMPDNAESGLTLYHYKVMAKSHQGYTYNRCGDFYVYKCLPKGFDASTLVFGDQYDPNAPDGYLKGSSAETFLLCK
;
A
#
# COMPACT_ATOMS: atom_id res chain seq x y z
N MET A 1 -20.16 -18.82 -65.71
CA MET A 1 -18.86 -18.59 -65.06
C MET A 1 -19.05 -17.66 -63.87
N LYS A 2 -19.05 -18.18 -62.65
CA LYS A 2 -18.96 -17.37 -61.41
C LYS A 2 -18.00 -18.12 -60.47
N ARG A 3 -16.81 -17.57 -60.27
CA ARG A 3 -15.82 -18.10 -59.32
C ARG A 3 -16.03 -17.38 -58.00
N ILE A 4 -16.47 -18.13 -56.99
CA ILE A 4 -16.63 -17.65 -55.61
C ILE A 4 -15.27 -17.82 -54.93
N PHE A 5 -14.63 -16.71 -54.54
CA PHE A 5 -13.43 -16.72 -53.71
C PHE A 5 -13.86 -16.84 -52.25
N TYR A 6 -13.56 -17.98 -51.62
CA TYR A 6 -13.66 -18.14 -50.17
C TYR A 6 -12.37 -17.59 -49.54
N SER A 7 -12.42 -16.37 -49.01
CA SER A 7 -11.38 -15.83 -48.14
C SER A 7 -11.60 -16.38 -46.74
N ILE A 8 -10.78 -17.34 -46.35
CA ILE A 8 -10.66 -17.84 -44.97
C ILE A 8 -10.05 -16.70 -44.14
N LEU A 9 -10.87 -16.02 -43.34
CA LEU A 9 -10.39 -15.13 -42.29
C LEU A 9 -9.76 -15.99 -41.18
N LEU A 10 -8.44 -16.00 -41.12
CA LEU A 10 -7.69 -16.55 -40.00
C LEU A 10 -7.93 -15.62 -38.79
N LEU A 11 -8.86 -16.01 -37.91
CA LEU A 11 -9.03 -15.39 -36.60
C LEU A 11 -7.83 -15.78 -35.71
N ILE A 12 -6.74 -15.03 -35.82
CA ILE A 12 -5.65 -15.11 -34.84
C ILE A 12 -6.14 -14.32 -33.62
N SER A 13 -6.70 -15.03 -32.63
CA SER A 13 -6.92 -14.45 -31.31
C SER A 13 -5.55 -14.19 -30.69
N LEU A 14 -5.02 -12.99 -30.89
CA LEU A 14 -3.88 -12.49 -30.12
C LEU A 14 -4.35 -12.32 -28.68
N TYR A 15 -4.19 -13.37 -27.88
CA TYR A 15 -4.13 -13.22 -26.42
C TYR A 15 -2.90 -12.38 -26.12
N SER A 16 -3.08 -11.06 -26.19
CA SER A 16 -2.15 -10.12 -25.61
C SER A 16 -2.19 -10.36 -24.11
N CYS A 17 -1.17 -11.04 -23.58
CA CYS A 17 -0.88 -11.01 -22.16
C CYS A 17 -0.52 -9.55 -21.85
N GLY A 18 -1.53 -8.76 -21.50
CA GLY A 18 -1.39 -7.34 -21.21
C GLY A 18 -0.40 -7.20 -20.06
N LYS A 19 0.76 -6.60 -20.32
CA LYS A 19 1.65 -6.15 -19.25
C LYS A 19 0.84 -5.19 -18.40
N LYS A 20 0.61 -5.52 -17.12
CA LYS A 20 0.01 -4.56 -16.19
C LYS A 20 0.97 -3.38 -16.05
N ASP A 21 0.44 -2.16 -16.15
CA ASP A 21 1.24 -0.96 -15.94
C ASP A 21 1.75 -0.94 -14.50
N LYS A 22 3.05 -0.65 -14.33
CA LYS A 22 3.65 -0.50 -13.01
C LYS A 22 2.96 0.66 -12.27
N PHE A 23 2.67 0.50 -10.99
CA PHE A 23 2.17 1.61 -10.17
C PHE A 23 3.16 2.78 -10.20
N GLU A 24 2.69 3.95 -10.62
CA GLU A 24 3.49 5.16 -10.70
C GLU A 24 3.27 6.07 -9.49
N CYS A 25 4.36 6.27 -8.75
CA CYS A 25 4.43 7.28 -7.72
C CYS A 25 4.56 8.67 -8.35
N GLY A 26 3.42 9.32 -8.56
CA GLY A 26 3.33 10.69 -9.09
C GLY A 26 3.55 11.79 -8.05
N VAL A 27 4.07 11.46 -6.86
CA VAL A 27 4.39 12.44 -5.81
C VAL A 27 5.90 12.53 -5.64
N GLN A 28 6.43 13.75 -5.56
CA GLN A 28 7.85 13.96 -5.28
C GLN A 28 8.07 13.80 -3.78
N ASN A 29 9.04 12.96 -3.40
CA ASN A 29 9.45 12.85 -2.01
C ASN A 29 10.16 14.14 -1.60
N GLU A 30 9.49 14.94 -0.77
CA GLU A 30 10.10 16.10 -0.13
C GLU A 30 10.59 15.69 1.26
N MET A 31 11.86 16.00 1.54
CA MET A 31 12.42 15.84 2.89
C MET A 31 12.14 17.12 3.65
N ALA A 32 11.36 17.01 4.72
CA ALA A 32 11.11 18.15 5.60
C ALA A 32 12.41 18.63 6.25
N PRO A 33 12.51 19.91 6.62
CA PRO A 33 13.66 20.44 7.33
C PRO A 33 13.93 19.69 8.64
N ALA A 34 15.21 19.64 9.03
CA ALA A 34 15.66 18.90 10.22
C ALA A 34 15.07 19.43 11.55
N ASP A 35 14.54 20.65 11.56
CA ASP A 35 13.90 21.31 12.69
C ASP A 35 12.37 21.13 12.73
N ASP A 36 11.75 20.52 11.72
CA ASP A 36 10.32 20.18 11.80
C ASP A 36 10.12 18.93 12.67
N SER A 37 9.41 19.11 13.79
CA SER A 37 9.03 18.04 14.71
C SER A 37 7.91 17.13 14.18
N SER A 38 7.43 17.39 12.96
CA SER A 38 6.34 16.65 12.33
C SER A 38 6.85 15.36 11.70
N SER A 39 6.02 14.32 11.74
CA SER A 39 6.39 13.01 11.19
C SER A 39 5.21 12.34 10.50
N LEU A 40 5.55 11.58 9.46
CA LEU A 40 4.64 10.74 8.69
C LEU A 40 5.28 9.35 8.56
N PHE A 41 4.64 8.36 9.18
CA PHE A 41 5.02 6.96 9.08
C PHE A 41 3.89 6.16 8.42
N ILE A 42 4.25 5.36 7.42
CA ILE A 42 3.31 4.48 6.71
C ILE A 42 3.80 3.05 6.91
N PRO A 43 3.04 2.17 7.60
CA PRO A 43 3.38 0.75 7.63
C PRO A 43 3.29 0.17 6.21
N ASN A 44 3.95 -0.95 5.95
CA ASN A 44 3.78 -1.67 4.68
C ASN A 44 3.04 -3.01 4.87
N ALA A 45 2.54 -3.29 6.07
CA ALA A 45 1.75 -4.46 6.37
C ALA A 45 0.73 -4.17 7.46
N PHE A 46 -0.41 -4.85 7.38
CA PHE A 46 -1.44 -4.86 8.42
C PHE A 46 -2.21 -6.19 8.35
N SER A 47 -2.89 -6.55 9.43
CA SER A 47 -3.44 -7.87 9.71
C SER A 47 -4.89 -7.72 10.20
N PRO A 48 -5.89 -7.64 9.29
CA PRO A 48 -7.29 -7.42 9.66
C PRO A 48 -7.94 -8.69 10.24
N ASP A 49 -7.43 -9.17 11.38
CA ASP A 49 -7.85 -10.40 12.06
C ASP A 49 -8.87 -10.16 13.19
N GLY A 50 -9.11 -8.88 13.53
CA GLY A 50 -10.10 -8.45 14.51
C GLY A 50 -9.58 -8.45 15.96
N ASN A 51 -8.27 -8.51 16.18
CA ASN A 51 -7.68 -8.50 17.52
C ASN A 51 -7.52 -7.09 18.13
N GLY A 52 -7.76 -6.03 17.35
CA GLY A 52 -7.66 -4.63 17.72
C GLY A 52 -6.30 -3.98 17.44
N LEU A 53 -5.30 -4.75 16.99
CA LEU A 53 -3.95 -4.30 16.66
C LEU A 53 -3.68 -4.55 15.19
N ASN A 54 -3.12 -3.55 14.49
CA ASN A 54 -2.82 -3.65 13.06
C ASN A 54 -4.01 -4.04 12.15
N ASP A 55 -5.26 -3.85 12.60
CA ASP A 55 -6.44 -4.25 11.84
C ASP A 55 -6.78 -3.32 10.65
N VAL A 56 -6.26 -2.09 10.68
CA VAL A 56 -6.60 -1.04 9.72
C VAL A 56 -5.31 -0.47 9.14
N PHE A 57 -5.28 -0.34 7.81
CA PHE A 57 -4.18 0.35 7.15
C PHE A 57 -4.37 1.87 7.26
N VAL A 58 -3.52 2.52 8.06
CA VAL A 58 -3.63 3.95 8.37
C VAL A 58 -2.24 4.63 8.40
N PRO A 59 -2.08 5.83 7.82
CA PRO A 59 -0.93 6.68 8.05
C PRO A 59 -0.83 7.15 9.50
N PHE A 60 0.34 6.98 10.13
CA PHE A 60 0.62 7.56 11.44
C PHE A 60 1.23 8.93 11.26
N THR A 61 0.54 9.96 11.77
CA THR A 61 0.94 11.36 11.66
C THR A 61 1.15 12.01 13.01
N ARG A 62 2.18 12.84 13.12
CA ARG A 62 2.42 13.75 14.24
C ARG A 62 2.59 15.17 13.72
N ASN A 63 1.92 16.14 14.37
CA ASN A 63 2.00 17.57 14.05
C ASN A 63 1.61 17.93 12.60
N MET A 64 0.62 17.22 12.04
CA MET A 64 0.07 17.46 10.70
C MET A 64 -1.26 18.19 10.76
N ASP A 65 -1.45 19.19 9.90
CA ASP A 65 -2.73 19.90 9.72
C ASP A 65 -3.66 19.18 8.75
N SER A 66 -3.08 18.53 7.73
CA SER A 66 -3.87 17.90 6.67
C SER A 66 -3.18 16.66 6.15
N VAL A 67 -4.01 15.74 5.64
CA VAL A 67 -3.59 14.56 4.91
C VAL A 67 -4.51 14.39 3.70
N HIS A 68 -3.96 13.84 2.63
CA HIS A 68 -4.69 13.21 1.55
C HIS A 68 -4.13 11.80 1.41
N PHE A 69 -4.93 10.80 1.75
CA PHE A 69 -4.55 9.40 1.76
C PHE A 69 -5.42 8.63 0.78
N ALA A 70 -4.77 7.94 -0.16
CA ALA A 70 -5.41 7.15 -1.20
C ALA A 70 -4.81 5.74 -1.26
N VAL A 71 -5.67 4.74 -1.47
CA VAL A 71 -5.32 3.32 -1.64
C VAL A 71 -5.79 2.85 -3.02
N TYR A 72 -4.93 2.08 -3.66
CA TYR A 72 -5.15 1.51 -4.99
C TYR A 72 -4.97 0.00 -4.97
N ASP A 73 -5.74 -0.70 -5.80
CA ASP A 73 -5.52 -2.13 -6.04
C ASP A 73 -4.38 -2.38 -7.04
N THR A 74 -4.07 -3.66 -7.29
CA THR A 74 -2.99 -4.08 -8.23
C THR A 74 -3.24 -3.73 -9.70
N ASP A 75 -4.42 -3.23 -10.04
CA ASP A 75 -4.76 -2.72 -11.36
C ASP A 75 -4.71 -1.17 -11.39
N ASN A 76 -4.08 -0.57 -10.37
CA ASN A 76 -3.93 0.87 -10.16
C ASN A 76 -5.27 1.62 -10.03
N ARG A 77 -6.37 0.93 -9.69
CA ARG A 77 -7.68 1.58 -9.49
C ARG A 77 -7.77 2.13 -8.08
N LEU A 78 -8.25 3.38 -7.93
CA LEU A 78 -8.52 3.99 -6.63
C LEU A 78 -9.68 3.23 -5.96
N ILE A 79 -9.42 2.66 -4.79
CA ILE A 79 -10.42 1.88 -4.02
C ILE A 79 -10.78 2.52 -2.68
N PHE A 80 -9.98 3.47 -2.21
CA PHE A 80 -10.25 4.26 -1.01
C PHE A 80 -9.53 5.59 -1.05
N GLU A 81 -10.15 6.62 -0.51
CA GLU A 81 -9.60 7.97 -0.40
C GLU A 81 -10.15 8.67 0.85
N THR A 82 -9.30 9.42 1.55
CA THR A 82 -9.73 10.27 2.65
C THR A 82 -8.84 11.50 2.82
N HIS A 83 -9.41 12.53 3.44
CA HIS A 83 -8.71 13.71 3.92
C HIS A 83 -8.76 13.85 5.46
N GLU A 84 -9.41 12.89 6.13
CA GLU A 84 -9.52 12.87 7.59
C GLU A 84 -8.26 12.24 8.19
N LEU A 85 -7.61 12.96 9.11
CA LEU A 85 -6.49 12.40 9.87
C LEU A 85 -6.94 11.15 10.64
N TYR A 86 -6.06 10.15 10.72
CA TYR A 86 -6.29 8.88 11.40
C TYR A 86 -7.40 7.99 10.82
N LYS A 87 -8.03 8.38 9.71
CA LYS A 87 -8.94 7.52 8.98
C LYS A 87 -8.15 6.58 8.07
N GLY A 88 -8.35 5.29 8.26
CA GLY A 88 -7.66 4.24 7.53
C GLY A 88 -8.57 3.46 6.58
N TRP A 89 -7.96 2.54 5.85
CA TRP A 89 -8.63 1.59 4.96
C TRP A 89 -8.59 0.17 5.53
N MET A 90 -9.68 -0.57 5.36
CA MET A 90 -9.77 -1.99 5.63
C MET A 90 -10.60 -2.64 4.50
N PRO A 91 -10.17 -3.79 3.94
CA PRO A 91 -10.95 -4.50 2.93
C PRO A 91 -12.17 -5.19 3.57
N ASP A 92 -13.31 -5.18 2.86
CA ASP A 92 -14.52 -5.89 3.28
C ASP A 92 -14.29 -7.41 3.42
N ASN A 93 -13.44 -7.96 2.54
CA ASN A 93 -12.98 -9.34 2.59
C ASN A 93 -11.49 -9.36 2.28
N ALA A 94 -10.68 -9.76 3.26
CA ALA A 94 -9.27 -10.05 3.03
C ALA A 94 -9.15 -11.45 2.41
N GLU A 95 -8.55 -11.53 1.22
CA GLU A 95 -8.21 -12.82 0.62
C GLU A 95 -7.18 -13.57 1.47
N SER A 96 -7.12 -14.90 1.31
CA SER A 96 -6.05 -15.69 1.92
C SER A 96 -4.70 -15.31 1.32
N GLY A 97 -3.65 -15.29 2.14
CA GLY A 97 -2.29 -15.01 1.67
C GLY A 97 -1.75 -13.66 2.11
N LEU A 98 -0.94 -13.09 1.24
CA LEU A 98 -0.32 -11.78 1.39
C LEU A 98 -0.70 -10.97 0.15
N THR A 99 -1.67 -10.07 0.28
CA THR A 99 -2.26 -9.36 -0.86
C THR A 99 -1.65 -7.98 -1.01
N LEU A 100 -1.09 -7.70 -2.19
CA LEU A 100 -0.45 -6.43 -2.52
C LEU A 100 -1.47 -5.35 -2.88
N TYR A 101 -1.24 -4.15 -2.35
CA TYR A 101 -1.92 -2.92 -2.71
C TYR A 101 -0.91 -1.77 -2.82
N HIS A 102 -1.36 -0.64 -3.34
CA HIS A 102 -0.54 0.55 -3.45
C HIS A 102 -1.17 1.72 -2.69
N TYR A 103 -0.36 2.67 -2.25
CA TYR A 103 -0.84 3.87 -1.58
C TYR A 103 -0.17 5.15 -2.08
N LYS A 104 -0.85 6.27 -1.86
CA LYS A 104 -0.29 7.62 -1.93
C LYS A 104 -0.75 8.40 -0.70
N VAL A 105 0.18 9.10 -0.07
CA VAL A 105 -0.08 10.01 1.04
C VAL A 105 0.60 11.34 0.76
N MET A 106 -0.15 12.42 0.87
CA MET A 106 0.36 13.79 0.86
C MET A 106 -0.13 14.46 2.13
N ALA A 107 0.77 14.84 3.02
CA ALA A 107 0.43 15.50 4.28
C ALA A 107 1.11 16.88 4.36
N LYS A 108 0.55 17.77 5.17
CA LYS A 108 1.16 19.06 5.48
C LYS A 108 1.29 19.26 6.98
N SER A 109 2.48 19.66 7.43
CA SER A 109 2.71 20.00 8.83
C SER A 109 2.13 21.36 9.21
N HIS A 110 2.04 21.63 10.52
CA HIS A 110 1.67 22.95 11.06
C HIS A 110 2.57 24.10 10.56
N GLN A 111 3.79 23.79 10.12
CA GLN A 111 4.74 24.76 9.58
C GLN A 111 4.62 24.94 8.07
N GLY A 112 3.69 24.23 7.43
CA GLY A 112 3.42 24.29 5.99
C GLY A 112 4.32 23.39 5.14
N TYR A 113 5.16 22.54 5.73
CA TYR A 113 5.99 21.59 4.98
C TYR A 113 5.17 20.42 4.46
N THR A 114 5.49 19.95 3.27
CA THR A 114 4.80 18.83 2.63
C THR A 114 5.55 17.52 2.88
N TYR A 115 4.81 16.49 3.25
CA TYR A 115 5.29 15.13 3.45
C TYR A 115 4.58 14.21 2.47
N ASN A 116 5.30 13.79 1.44
CA ASN A 116 4.77 12.88 0.42
C ASN A 116 5.36 11.48 0.59
N ARG A 117 4.50 10.46 0.55
CA ARG A 117 4.89 9.05 0.56
C ARG A 117 4.00 8.28 -0.41
N CYS A 118 4.56 7.23 -0.98
CA CYS A 118 3.88 6.31 -1.86
C CYS A 118 4.61 4.99 -1.81
N GLY A 119 3.92 3.92 -2.16
CA GLY A 119 4.55 2.63 -2.28
C GLY A 119 3.55 1.50 -2.16
N ASP A 120 4.11 0.35 -1.83
CA ASP A 120 3.41 -0.91 -1.74
C ASP A 120 3.13 -1.23 -0.26
N PHE A 121 1.99 -1.85 -0.01
CA PHE A 121 1.68 -2.44 1.29
C PHE A 121 0.91 -3.75 1.11
N TYR A 122 0.87 -4.54 2.18
CA TYR A 122 0.29 -5.87 2.17
C TYR A 122 -0.83 -6.02 3.20
N VAL A 123 -1.93 -6.62 2.77
CA VAL A 123 -2.90 -7.26 3.67
C VAL A 123 -2.33 -8.63 4.05
N TYR A 124 -1.99 -8.83 5.33
CA TYR A 124 -1.43 -10.07 5.84
C TYR A 124 -2.52 -11.00 6.39
N LYS A 125 -2.56 -12.23 5.86
CA LYS A 125 -3.30 -13.38 6.43
C LYS A 125 -2.41 -14.61 6.63
N CYS A 126 -1.49 -14.85 5.70
CA CYS A 126 -0.44 -15.85 5.83
C CYS A 126 0.72 -15.53 4.87
N LEU A 127 1.91 -16.03 5.17
CA LEU A 127 3.09 -15.85 4.35
C LEU A 127 3.16 -16.91 3.24
N PRO A 128 3.31 -16.50 1.98
CA PRO A 128 3.72 -17.41 0.92
C PRO A 128 5.05 -18.08 1.28
N LYS A 129 5.23 -19.33 0.85
CA LYS A 129 6.48 -20.06 1.08
C LYS A 129 7.67 -19.29 0.47
N GLY A 130 8.68 -19.02 1.30
CA GLY A 130 9.90 -18.30 0.89
C GLY A 130 9.79 -16.78 0.92
N PHE A 131 8.66 -16.21 1.35
CA PHE A 131 8.55 -14.79 1.59
C PHE A 131 9.37 -14.38 2.83
N ASP A 132 10.15 -13.30 2.72
CA ASP A 132 10.93 -12.76 3.83
C ASP A 132 10.06 -11.85 4.70
N ALA A 133 9.60 -12.39 5.84
CA ALA A 133 8.77 -11.67 6.80
C ALA A 133 9.45 -10.41 7.38
N SER A 134 10.79 -10.34 7.37
CA SER A 134 11.52 -9.18 7.91
C SER A 134 11.36 -7.91 7.09
N THR A 135 10.77 -8.02 5.89
CA THR A 135 10.39 -6.89 5.03
C THR A 135 9.06 -6.26 5.44
N LEU A 136 8.26 -6.95 6.26
CA LEU A 136 6.98 -6.44 6.74
C LEU A 136 7.20 -5.53 7.96
N VAL A 137 6.55 -4.39 7.93
CA VAL A 137 6.55 -3.35 8.95
C VAL A 137 5.11 -3.00 9.25
N PHE A 138 4.68 -3.34 10.47
CA PHE A 138 3.34 -3.14 10.98
C PHE A 138 3.21 -1.82 11.75
N GLY A 139 1.98 -1.38 11.98
CA GLY A 139 1.68 -0.12 12.65
C GLY A 139 2.15 -0.06 14.10
N ASP A 140 2.08 -1.19 14.80
CA ASP A 140 2.54 -1.36 16.18
C ASP A 140 4.05 -1.20 16.38
N GLN A 141 4.82 -1.17 15.29
CA GLN A 141 6.25 -0.91 15.34
C GLN A 141 6.59 0.59 15.33
N TYR A 142 5.63 1.49 15.09
CA TYR A 142 5.90 2.92 15.02
C TYR A 142 6.45 3.48 16.34
N ASP A 143 7.62 4.12 16.27
CA ASP A 143 8.20 4.87 17.39
C ASP A 143 8.92 6.12 16.84
N PRO A 144 8.38 7.33 17.08
CA PRO A 144 8.97 8.56 16.57
C PRO A 144 10.37 8.86 17.14
N ASN A 145 10.81 8.15 18.19
CA ASN A 145 12.13 8.33 18.79
C ASN A 145 13.15 7.27 18.34
N ALA A 146 12.74 6.28 17.56
CA ALA A 146 13.65 5.26 17.03
C ALA A 146 14.47 5.80 15.84
N PRO A 147 15.67 5.23 15.54
CA PRO A 147 16.58 5.74 14.49
C PRO A 147 15.95 5.89 13.10
N ASP A 148 15.04 5.00 12.74
CA ASP A 148 14.32 4.99 11.45
C ASP A 148 12.82 5.35 11.62
N GLY A 149 12.42 5.82 12.80
CA GLY A 149 11.02 6.09 13.14
C GLY A 149 10.17 4.85 13.47
N TYR A 150 10.79 3.68 13.62
CA TYR A 150 10.12 2.46 14.07
C TYR A 150 11.07 1.44 14.74
N LEU A 151 10.50 0.55 15.54
CA LEU A 151 11.16 -0.53 16.24
C LEU A 151 11.21 -1.79 15.35
N LYS A 152 12.35 -2.00 14.69
CA LYS A 152 12.53 -3.16 13.79
C LYS A 152 12.41 -4.50 14.53
N GLY A 153 11.62 -5.43 13.96
CA GLY A 153 11.47 -6.80 14.48
C GLY A 153 10.69 -6.91 15.78
N SER A 154 9.88 -5.90 16.13
CA SER A 154 9.13 -5.82 17.38
C SER A 154 7.62 -6.03 17.25
N SER A 155 7.13 -6.36 16.05
CA SER A 155 5.69 -6.53 15.82
C SER A 155 5.13 -7.68 16.66
N ALA A 156 3.90 -7.52 17.13
CA ALA A 156 3.13 -8.53 17.85
C ALA A 156 2.58 -9.63 16.92
N GLU A 157 2.73 -9.48 15.60
CA GLU A 157 2.26 -10.46 14.62
C GLU A 157 2.98 -11.80 14.72
N THR A 158 2.20 -12.88 14.69
CA THR A 158 2.74 -14.24 14.58
C THR A 158 2.68 -14.70 13.13
N PHE A 159 3.86 -14.87 12.52
CA PHE A 159 3.95 -15.22 11.11
C PHE A 159 3.64 -16.71 10.85
N LEU A 160 2.46 -16.98 10.29
CA LEU A 160 2.03 -18.29 9.80
C LEU A 160 2.29 -18.42 8.29
N LEU A 161 2.67 -19.61 7.84
CA LEU A 161 2.74 -19.95 6.42
C LEU A 161 1.36 -20.28 5.86
N CYS A 162 1.13 -19.97 4.59
CA CYS A 162 -0.08 -20.40 3.89
C CYS A 162 -0.13 -21.93 3.76
N LYS A 163 -1.35 -22.48 3.89
CA LYS A 163 -1.63 -23.91 3.73
C LYS A 163 -1.69 -24.33 2.27
#